data_AF-A0A660LBX0-F1
#
_entry.id   AF-A0A660LBX0-F1
#
_cell.length_a   1.000
_cell.length_b   1.000
_cell.length_c   1.000
_cell.angle_alpha   90.00
_cell.angle_beta   90.00
_cell.angle_gamma   90.00
#
_symmetry.space_group_name_H-M   'P 1'
#
loop_
_entity.id
_entity.type
_entity.pdbx_description
1 polymer ?
#
loop_
_entity_poly.entity_id
_entity_poly.type
_entity_poly.pdbx_seq_one_letter_code
_entity_poly.pdbx_strand_id
1 'polypeptide(L)'
;MTLGEPREHHATIGSTNERARQLADEGATHGTLVTADAQTAGRGRQGRSWVTPPGVAIAASFVLREFDDLLPLRAGLAVADVAGPDAVVKWPNDVWVDGRKVAGILAESKSDPRWAVLGIGVNVAVDVAALPEEAAAVAGTLGLSPEQVEATLDELLVTLQTRLEQDRSSLLTALRQRDALLGRRVRWQDGEGLGAGIDADGALLVDVNGKTLTLNAGEVTLGAHL
;
A
#
# COMPACT_ATOMS: atom_id res chain seq x y z
N MET A 1 -1.79 17.67 12.53
CA MET A 1 -1.67 16.71 13.65
C MET A 1 -0.56 15.75 13.29
N THR A 2 0.24 15.28 14.24
CA THR A 2 1.37 14.38 13.94
C THR A 2 0.87 12.99 13.59
N LEU A 3 1.26 12.46 12.44
CA LEU A 3 1.01 11.07 12.09
C LEU A 3 1.92 10.16 12.92
N GLY A 4 1.39 9.09 13.49
CA GLY A 4 2.18 8.17 14.32
C GLY A 4 1.96 8.29 15.83
N GLU A 5 1.16 9.27 16.28
CA GLU A 5 0.97 9.56 17.70
C GLU A 5 -0.51 9.47 18.12
N PRO A 6 -0.84 8.70 19.18
CA PRO A 6 0.05 7.77 19.90
C PRO A 6 0.40 6.53 19.04
N ARG A 7 1.55 5.91 19.33
CA ARG A 7 1.97 4.60 18.76
C ARG A 7 1.72 3.48 19.77
N GLU A 8 0.92 2.49 19.38
CA GLU A 8 0.73 1.22 20.07
C GLU A 8 1.53 0.12 19.34
N HIS A 9 2.60 -0.39 19.95
CA HIS A 9 3.47 -1.41 19.35
C HIS A 9 3.28 -2.78 20.02
N HIS A 10 3.32 -3.85 19.21
CA HIS A 10 3.16 -5.23 19.64
C HIS A 10 4.30 -6.12 19.14
N ALA A 11 4.87 -6.97 19.99
CA ALA A 11 5.79 -8.01 19.53
C ALA A 11 5.09 -9.01 18.60
N THR A 12 3.82 -9.34 18.87
CA THR A 12 3.02 -10.21 18.01
C THR A 12 1.54 -9.89 18.18
N ILE A 13 0.81 -9.79 17.07
CA ILE A 13 -0.64 -9.56 17.07
C ILE A 13 -1.32 -10.36 15.94
N GLY A 14 -2.64 -10.49 15.98
CA GLY A 14 -3.41 -11.02 14.85
C GLY A 14 -3.21 -10.18 13.59
N SER A 15 -3.68 -8.93 13.62
CA SER A 15 -3.44 -7.95 12.55
C SER A 15 -3.41 -6.54 13.11
N THR A 16 -2.48 -5.71 12.63
CA THR A 16 -2.43 -4.28 12.97
C THR A 16 -3.66 -3.54 12.47
N ASN A 17 -4.21 -3.90 11.31
CA ASN A 17 -5.46 -3.32 10.77
C ASN A 17 -6.65 -3.61 11.67
N GLU A 18 -6.74 -4.86 12.15
CA GLU A 18 -7.81 -5.28 13.05
C GLU A 18 -7.77 -4.49 14.36
N ARG A 19 -6.58 -4.32 14.94
CA ARG A 19 -6.41 -3.53 16.15
C ARG A 19 -6.66 -2.04 15.94
N ALA A 20 -6.16 -1.46 14.84
CA ALA A 20 -6.42 -0.07 14.49
C ALA A 20 -7.92 0.19 14.27
N ARG A 21 -8.65 -0.79 13.71
CA ARG A 21 -10.10 -0.70 13.57
C ARG A 21 -10.82 -0.66 14.92
N GLN A 22 -10.42 -1.54 15.86
CA GLN A 22 -10.96 -1.52 17.22
C GLN A 22 -10.72 -0.17 17.88
N LEU A 23 -9.50 0.36 17.82
CA LEU A 23 -9.16 1.68 18.33
C LEU A 23 -9.98 2.80 17.65
N ALA A 24 -10.19 2.72 16.34
CA ALA A 24 -11.01 3.69 15.60
C ALA A 24 -12.47 3.70 16.07
N ASP A 25 -13.07 2.51 16.29
CA ASP A 25 -14.41 2.35 16.84
C ASP A 25 -14.50 2.79 18.32
N GLU A 26 -13.41 2.64 19.09
CA GLU A 26 -13.27 3.13 20.47
C GLU A 26 -13.04 4.65 20.57
N GLY A 27 -12.86 5.34 19.44
CA GLY A 27 -12.72 6.81 19.40
C GLY A 27 -11.29 7.32 19.36
N ALA A 28 -10.30 6.49 19.02
CA ALA A 28 -8.91 6.91 18.87
C ALA A 28 -8.75 8.10 17.89
N THR A 29 -7.80 8.97 18.18
CA THR A 29 -7.59 10.22 17.44
C THR A 29 -6.97 9.95 16.07
N HIS A 30 -7.18 10.89 15.14
CA HIS A 30 -6.46 10.89 13.86
C HIS A 30 -4.94 10.83 14.10
N GLY A 31 -4.26 9.97 13.35
CA GLY A 31 -2.82 9.77 13.46
C GLY A 31 -2.38 8.63 14.38
N THR A 32 -3.30 8.05 15.18
CA THR A 32 -2.99 6.88 16.01
C THR A 32 -2.40 5.75 15.16
N LEU A 33 -1.28 5.19 15.58
CA LEU A 33 -0.54 4.17 14.86
C LEU A 33 -0.50 2.87 15.67
N VAL A 34 -0.78 1.76 15.00
CA VAL A 34 -0.52 0.41 15.50
C VAL A 34 0.62 -0.20 14.70
N THR A 35 1.68 -0.68 15.36
CA THR A 35 2.71 -1.49 14.69
C THR A 35 2.89 -2.84 15.35
N ALA A 36 3.45 -3.79 14.60
CA ALA A 36 3.85 -5.07 15.16
C ALA A 36 5.10 -5.65 14.49
N ASP A 37 5.92 -6.36 15.26
CA ASP A 37 7.04 -7.13 14.69
C ASP A 37 6.51 -8.29 13.84
N ALA A 38 5.44 -8.95 14.31
CA ALA A 38 4.84 -10.09 13.64
C ALA A 38 3.30 -10.05 13.63
N GLN A 39 2.71 -10.51 12.53
CA GLN A 39 1.28 -10.72 12.40
C GLN A 39 0.96 -12.20 12.20
N THR A 40 0.11 -12.79 13.06
CA THR A 40 -0.33 -14.19 12.92
C THR A 40 -1.51 -14.35 11.95
N ALA A 41 -2.19 -13.26 11.62
CA ALA A 41 -3.34 -13.20 10.73
C ALA A 41 -3.29 -11.92 9.86
N GLY A 42 -2.11 -11.57 9.36
CA GLY A 42 -1.90 -10.39 8.52
C GLY A 42 -2.78 -10.45 7.27
N ARG A 43 -3.45 -9.33 6.95
CA ARG A 43 -4.47 -9.26 5.89
C ARG A 43 -3.97 -8.46 4.69
N GLY A 44 -4.25 -8.99 3.51
CA GLY A 44 -4.26 -8.28 2.24
C GLY A 44 -5.69 -8.13 1.73
N ARG A 45 -5.83 -7.64 0.49
CA ARG A 45 -7.14 -7.54 -0.18
C ARG A 45 -7.66 -8.90 -0.63
N GLN A 46 -8.98 -8.97 -0.82
CA GLN A 46 -9.69 -10.16 -1.32
C GLN A 46 -9.39 -11.43 -0.48
N GLY A 47 -9.21 -11.26 0.84
CA GLY A 47 -8.96 -12.37 1.76
C GLY A 47 -7.55 -12.97 1.70
N ARG A 48 -6.62 -12.40 0.92
CA ARG A 48 -5.23 -12.87 0.88
C ARG A 48 -4.51 -12.56 2.19
N SER A 49 -3.52 -13.37 2.54
CA SER A 49 -2.66 -13.13 3.69
C SER A 49 -1.48 -12.21 3.36
N TRP A 50 -1.09 -11.37 4.31
CA TRP A 50 0.18 -10.65 4.28
C TRP A 50 1.11 -11.25 5.33
N VAL A 51 2.27 -11.74 4.91
CA VAL A 51 3.26 -12.35 5.80
C VAL A 51 4.15 -11.24 6.37
N THR A 52 4.33 -11.22 7.69
CA THR A 52 5.19 -10.25 8.38
C THR A 52 6.15 -11.00 9.28
N PRO A 53 7.33 -11.39 8.77
CA PRO A 53 8.35 -12.03 9.59
C PRO A 53 8.91 -11.00 10.61
N PRO A 54 9.16 -11.43 11.87
CA PRO A 54 9.64 -10.54 12.93
C PRO A 54 10.90 -9.77 12.56
N GLY A 55 10.90 -8.45 12.82
CA GLY A 55 12.10 -7.60 12.78
C GLY A 55 12.68 -7.32 11.39
N VAL A 56 12.04 -7.77 10.31
CA VAL A 56 12.51 -7.57 8.93
C VAL A 56 11.48 -6.93 8.01
N ALA A 57 10.26 -6.72 8.49
CA ALA A 57 9.18 -6.11 7.75
C ALA A 57 8.48 -5.06 8.60
N ILE A 58 7.91 -4.04 7.95
CA ILE A 58 7.00 -3.09 8.58
C ILE A 58 5.59 -3.66 8.48
N ALA A 59 4.90 -3.75 9.60
CA ALA A 59 3.43 -3.81 9.66
C ALA A 59 2.94 -2.61 10.46
N ALA A 60 2.33 -1.64 9.76
CA ALA A 60 1.86 -0.39 10.33
C ALA A 60 0.42 -0.12 9.91
N SER A 61 -0.44 0.27 10.86
CA SER A 61 -1.83 0.63 10.59
C SER A 61 -2.21 1.93 11.27
N PHE A 62 -2.76 2.87 10.52
CA PHE A 62 -3.10 4.22 10.98
C PHE A 62 -4.61 4.38 11.13
N VAL A 63 -5.06 5.02 12.21
CA VAL A 63 -6.42 5.52 12.35
C VAL A 63 -6.49 6.93 11.79
N LEU A 64 -7.33 7.15 10.77
CA LEU A 64 -7.50 8.44 10.10
C LEU A 64 -8.94 8.94 10.21
N ARG A 65 -9.13 10.18 10.67
CA ARG A 65 -10.43 10.89 10.65
C ARG A 65 -10.61 11.77 9.41
N GLU A 66 -9.50 12.18 8.80
CA GLU A 66 -9.44 12.98 7.58
C GLU A 66 -8.80 12.13 6.48
N PHE A 67 -9.55 11.87 5.42
CA PHE A 67 -9.12 11.06 4.28
C PHE A 67 -10.02 11.33 3.07
N ASP A 68 -9.50 11.01 1.89
CA ASP A 68 -10.21 11.04 0.61
C ASP A 68 -10.18 9.66 -0.07
N ASP A 69 -10.75 9.61 -1.28
CA ASP A 69 -10.80 8.43 -2.15
C ASP A 69 -9.44 7.99 -2.69
N LEU A 70 -8.43 8.86 -2.63
CA LEU A 70 -7.06 8.58 -3.09
C LEU A 70 -6.17 8.00 -2.00
N LEU A 71 -6.70 7.75 -0.80
CA LEU A 71 -5.94 7.29 0.37
C LEU A 71 -4.96 6.13 0.06
N PRO A 72 -5.34 5.06 -0.65
CA PRO A 72 -4.40 3.98 -0.97
C PRO A 72 -3.27 4.42 -1.92
N LEU A 73 -3.58 5.29 -2.89
CA LEU A 73 -2.61 5.82 -3.85
C LEU A 73 -1.64 6.81 -3.20
N ARG A 74 -2.12 7.62 -2.26
CA ARG A 74 -1.29 8.49 -1.41
C ARG A 74 -0.26 7.68 -0.64
N ALA A 75 -0.71 6.60 0.00
CA ALA A 75 0.16 5.71 0.76
C ALA A 75 1.13 4.92 -0.14
N GLY A 76 0.66 4.41 -1.28
CA GLY A 76 1.50 3.74 -2.25
C GLY A 76 2.61 4.65 -2.77
N LEU A 77 2.29 5.91 -3.09
CA LEU A 77 3.30 6.88 -3.53
C LEU A 77 4.30 7.23 -2.40
N ALA A 78 3.83 7.39 -1.16
CA ALA A 78 4.72 7.63 -0.02
C ALA A 78 5.71 6.47 0.18
N VAL A 79 5.24 5.23 0.09
CA VAL A 79 6.12 4.05 0.17
C VAL A 79 7.07 4.00 -1.03
N ALA A 80 6.63 4.36 -2.25
CA ALA A 80 7.49 4.41 -3.42
C ALA A 80 8.60 5.48 -3.29
N ASP A 81 8.33 6.62 -2.66
CA ASP A 81 9.35 7.64 -2.39
C ASP A 81 10.44 7.10 -1.46
N VAL A 82 10.05 6.45 -0.35
CA VAL A 82 10.97 5.83 0.63
C VAL A 82 11.74 4.66 0.01
N ALA A 83 11.10 3.87 -0.84
CA ALA A 83 11.72 2.74 -1.52
C ALA A 83 12.75 3.16 -2.58
N GLY A 84 12.72 4.41 -3.03
CA GLY A 84 13.71 4.98 -3.95
C GLY A 84 13.19 5.24 -5.37
N PRO A 85 14.04 5.75 -6.27
CA PRO A 85 13.64 6.27 -7.59
C PRO A 85 13.09 5.21 -8.54
N ASP A 86 13.50 3.95 -8.38
CA ASP A 86 13.06 2.84 -9.25
C ASP A 86 11.74 2.20 -8.80
N ALA A 87 11.24 2.57 -7.61
CA ALA A 87 9.98 2.06 -7.10
C ALA A 87 8.80 2.62 -7.91
N VAL A 88 7.86 1.74 -8.25
CA VAL A 88 6.65 2.08 -9.00
C VAL A 88 5.40 1.65 -8.23
N VAL A 89 4.33 2.40 -8.40
CA VAL A 89 3.01 2.09 -7.83
C VAL A 89 2.24 1.26 -8.85
N LYS A 90 1.93 0.02 -8.49
CA LYS A 90 0.99 -0.81 -9.23
C LYS A 90 -0.41 -0.56 -8.68
N TRP A 91 -1.22 0.11 -9.51
CA TRP A 91 -2.56 0.50 -9.14
C TRP A 91 -3.41 -0.71 -8.67
N PRO A 92 -4.21 -0.55 -7.60
CA PRO A 92 -4.30 0.67 -6.77
C PRO A 92 -3.41 0.65 -5.52
N ASN A 93 -2.82 -0.50 -5.15
CA ASN A 93 -2.42 -0.74 -3.76
C ASN A 93 -1.07 -1.45 -3.55
N ASP A 94 -0.31 -1.70 -4.60
CA ASP A 94 0.97 -2.39 -4.47
C ASP A 94 2.11 -1.43 -4.84
N VAL A 95 3.24 -1.53 -4.13
CA VAL A 95 4.49 -0.87 -4.55
C VAL A 95 5.48 -1.94 -4.97
N TRP A 96 6.07 -1.74 -6.14
CA TRP A 96 6.95 -2.69 -6.79
C TRP A 96 8.32 -2.09 -7.04
N VAL A 97 9.36 -2.91 -6.89
CA VAL A 97 10.75 -2.62 -7.25
C VAL A 97 11.24 -3.81 -8.07
N ASP A 98 11.91 -3.56 -9.20
CA ASP A 98 12.40 -4.60 -10.11
C ASP A 98 11.34 -5.65 -10.50
N GLY A 99 10.09 -5.20 -10.70
CA GLY A 99 8.97 -6.07 -11.07
C GLY A 99 8.46 -6.98 -9.96
N ARG A 100 8.92 -6.80 -8.71
CA ARG A 100 8.52 -7.56 -7.53
C ARG A 100 7.80 -6.69 -6.52
N LYS A 101 6.81 -7.23 -5.81
CA LYS A 101 6.01 -6.50 -4.82
C LYS A 101 6.77 -6.35 -3.50
N VAL A 102 7.19 -5.12 -3.19
CA VAL A 102 7.89 -4.79 -1.94
C VAL A 102 6.93 -4.30 -0.85
N ALA A 103 5.76 -3.79 -1.21
CA ALA A 103 4.76 -3.33 -0.24
C ALA A 103 3.32 -3.56 -0.70
N GLY A 104 2.43 -3.65 0.29
CA GLY A 104 0.99 -3.75 0.09
C GLY A 104 0.23 -2.76 0.97
N ILE A 105 -0.77 -2.10 0.39
CA ILE A 105 -1.62 -1.12 1.04
C ILE A 105 -3.04 -1.68 1.21
N LEU A 106 -3.58 -1.57 2.42
CA LEU A 106 -4.94 -1.98 2.75
C LEU A 106 -5.68 -0.85 3.48
N ALA A 107 -6.49 -0.10 2.73
CA ALA A 107 -7.40 0.88 3.30
C ALA A 107 -8.79 0.27 3.54
N GLU A 108 -9.31 0.43 4.74
CA GLU A 108 -10.67 0.07 5.14
C GLU A 108 -11.34 1.34 5.71
N SER A 109 -12.62 1.57 5.46
CA SER A 109 -13.29 2.79 5.96
C SER A 109 -14.72 2.53 6.40
N LYS A 110 -15.21 3.43 7.25
CA LYS A 110 -16.57 3.45 7.80
C LYS A 110 -17.09 4.89 7.77
N SER A 111 -18.38 5.06 7.49
CA SER A 111 -19.02 6.37 7.39
C SER A 111 -19.57 6.89 8.72
N ASP A 112 -19.99 6.00 9.62
CA ASP A 112 -20.60 6.36 10.90
C ASP A 112 -20.24 5.36 12.03
N PRO A 113 -19.38 5.75 13.01
CA PRO A 113 -18.59 6.98 13.02
C PRO A 113 -17.58 6.99 11.85
N ARG A 114 -17.28 8.18 11.33
CA ARG A 114 -16.35 8.32 10.20
C ARG A 114 -14.91 7.99 10.63
N TRP A 115 -14.30 7.02 9.96
CA TRP A 115 -12.87 6.72 10.05
C TRP A 115 -12.39 5.95 8.83
N ALA A 116 -11.07 5.99 8.59
CA ALA A 116 -10.36 5.05 7.74
C ALA A 116 -9.22 4.41 8.55
N VAL A 117 -8.97 3.13 8.30
CA VAL A 117 -7.79 2.41 8.74
C VAL A 117 -6.92 2.20 7.51
N LEU A 118 -5.71 2.75 7.54
CA LEU A 118 -4.71 2.59 6.48
C LEU A 118 -3.63 1.61 6.95
N GLY A 119 -3.66 0.39 6.43
CA GLY A 119 -2.60 -0.60 6.61
C GLY A 119 -1.51 -0.49 5.56
N ILE A 120 -0.27 -0.53 6.01
CA ILE A 120 0.93 -0.54 5.18
C ILE A 120 1.82 -1.69 5.63
N GLY A 121 2.04 -2.64 4.72
CA GLY A 121 3.04 -3.70 4.87
C GLY A 121 4.22 -3.45 3.95
N VAL A 122 5.46 -3.45 4.47
CA VAL A 122 6.68 -3.24 3.67
C VAL A 122 7.72 -4.32 3.97
N ASN A 123 8.23 -4.97 2.93
CA ASN A 123 9.31 -5.96 3.01
C ASN A 123 10.67 -5.26 3.03
N VAL A 124 11.13 -4.82 4.20
CA VAL A 124 12.38 -4.04 4.34
C VAL A 124 13.62 -4.90 4.13
N ALA A 125 13.75 -5.97 4.91
CA ALA A 125 14.90 -6.87 4.98
C ALA A 125 14.48 -8.34 4.87
N VAL A 126 13.32 -8.60 4.24
CA VAL A 126 12.70 -9.93 4.19
C VAL A 126 13.50 -10.84 3.26
N ASP A 127 13.89 -12.02 3.75
CA ASP A 127 14.31 -13.12 2.90
C ASP A 127 13.09 -13.70 2.16
N VAL A 128 12.91 -13.25 0.91
CA VAL A 128 11.78 -13.67 0.06
C VAL A 128 11.78 -15.17 -0.18
N ALA A 129 12.95 -15.83 -0.21
CA ALA A 129 13.03 -17.27 -0.44
C ALA A 129 12.52 -18.09 0.76
N ALA A 130 12.48 -17.49 1.95
CA ALA A 130 11.94 -18.11 3.16
C ALA A 130 10.42 -17.91 3.32
N LEU A 131 9.77 -17.15 2.45
CA LEU A 131 8.31 -16.97 2.46
C LEU A 131 7.59 -18.22 1.92
N PRO A 132 6.32 -18.44 2.29
CA PRO A 132 5.48 -19.44 1.63
C PRO A 132 5.47 -19.24 0.10
N GLU A 133 5.42 -20.33 -0.67
CA GLU A 133 5.59 -20.33 -2.14
C GLU A 133 4.71 -19.30 -2.86
N GLU A 134 3.43 -19.23 -2.49
CA GLU A 134 2.47 -18.27 -3.06
C GLU A 134 2.87 -16.80 -2.81
N ALA A 135 3.43 -16.51 -1.64
CA ALA A 135 3.91 -15.17 -1.30
C ALA A 135 5.23 -14.88 -2.02
N ALA A 136 6.17 -15.84 -2.02
CA ALA A 136 7.47 -15.72 -2.67
C ALA A 136 7.38 -15.50 -4.19
N ALA A 137 6.33 -16.03 -4.84
CA ALA A 137 6.11 -15.90 -6.28
C ALA A 137 6.03 -14.44 -6.75
N VAL A 138 5.50 -13.54 -5.93
CA VAL A 138 5.30 -12.13 -6.28
C VAL A 138 6.09 -11.16 -5.41
N ALA A 139 6.55 -11.58 -4.23
CA ALA A 139 7.23 -10.72 -3.28
C ALA A 139 8.61 -10.28 -3.78
N GLY A 140 8.97 -9.06 -3.39
CA GLY A 140 10.31 -8.51 -3.40
C GLY A 140 10.64 -7.95 -2.02
N THR A 141 11.84 -7.39 -1.88
CA THR A 141 12.28 -6.68 -0.68
C THR A 141 13.02 -5.42 -1.07
N LEU A 142 13.04 -4.41 -0.19
CA LEU A 142 13.91 -3.24 -0.34
C LEU A 142 15.40 -3.61 -0.27
N GLY A 143 15.74 -4.80 0.25
CA GLY A 143 17.12 -5.28 0.32
C GLY A 143 17.95 -4.52 1.37
N LEU A 144 17.29 -3.90 2.34
CA LEU A 144 17.90 -3.21 3.46
C LEU A 144 18.25 -4.21 4.58
N SER A 145 18.96 -3.74 5.60
CA SER A 145 19.27 -4.56 6.78
C SER A 145 18.14 -4.49 7.83
N PRO A 146 17.99 -5.51 8.71
CA PRO A 146 16.97 -5.52 9.75
C PRO A 146 17.00 -4.29 10.68
N GLU A 147 18.20 -3.75 10.95
CA GLU A 147 18.39 -2.57 11.79
C GLU A 147 17.80 -1.29 11.18
N GLN A 148 17.51 -1.29 9.88
CA GLN A 148 16.93 -0.15 9.17
C GLN A 148 15.40 -0.11 9.25
N VAL A 149 14.73 -1.15 9.77
CA VAL A 149 13.24 -1.21 9.81
C VAL A 149 12.61 0.00 10.49
N GLU A 150 13.09 0.38 11.69
CA GLU A 150 12.55 1.54 12.40
C GLU A 150 12.89 2.87 11.70
N ALA A 151 14.10 3.02 11.16
CA ALA A 151 14.46 4.22 10.40
C ALA A 151 13.62 4.37 9.13
N THR A 152 13.32 3.27 8.44
CA THR A 152 12.42 3.23 7.28
C THR A 152 10.98 3.57 7.68
N LEU A 153 10.52 3.12 8.85
CA LEU A 153 9.21 3.51 9.39
C LEU A 153 9.16 5.01 9.68
N ASP A 154 10.18 5.58 10.31
CA ASP A 154 10.25 7.01 10.62
C ASP A 154 10.23 7.86 9.33
N GLU A 155 11.02 7.47 8.32
CA GLU A 155 10.99 8.12 7.01
C GLU A 155 9.62 8.01 6.33
N LEU A 156 8.98 6.85 6.43
CA LEU A 156 7.63 6.63 5.94
C LEU A 156 6.61 7.52 6.65
N LEU A 157 6.71 7.74 7.96
CA LEU A 157 5.78 8.62 8.69
C LEU A 157 5.82 10.05 8.15
N VAL A 158 7.02 10.61 7.99
CA VAL A 158 7.23 11.97 7.47
C VAL A 158 6.74 12.08 6.02
N THR A 159 7.09 11.09 5.20
CA THR A 159 6.75 11.08 3.78
C THR A 159 5.25 10.88 3.57
N LEU A 160 4.63 9.98 4.34
CA LEU A 160 3.19 9.73 4.31
C LEU A 160 2.41 10.97 4.74
N GLN A 161 2.81 11.66 5.81
CA GLN A 161 2.16 12.91 6.21
C GLN A 161 2.19 13.94 5.07
N THR A 162 3.35 14.12 4.43
CA THR A 162 3.49 15.01 3.26
C THR A 162 2.55 14.62 2.12
N ARG A 163 2.44 13.31 1.80
CA ARG A 163 1.56 12.81 0.72
C ARG A 163 0.08 12.87 1.08
N LEU A 164 -0.29 12.79 2.36
CA LEU A 164 -1.68 12.96 2.82
C LEU A 164 -2.14 14.41 2.68
N GLU A 165 -1.25 15.37 2.95
CA GLU A 165 -1.54 16.81 2.87
C GLU A 165 -1.42 17.37 1.44
N GLN A 166 -0.78 16.64 0.52
CA GLN A 166 -0.59 17.07 -0.86
C GLN A 166 -1.92 17.23 -1.61
N ASP A 167 -2.05 18.28 -2.44
CA ASP A 167 -3.22 18.47 -3.27
C ASP A 167 -3.36 17.35 -4.32
N ARG A 168 -4.61 17.07 -4.71
CA ARG A 168 -4.96 15.99 -5.65
C ARG A 168 -4.20 16.08 -6.97
N SER A 169 -4.07 17.29 -7.55
CA SER A 169 -3.49 17.47 -8.88
C SER A 169 -1.98 17.15 -8.86
N SER A 170 -1.27 17.69 -7.88
CA SER A 170 0.16 17.42 -7.69
C SER A 170 0.43 15.97 -7.35
N LEU A 171 -0.42 15.35 -6.51
CA LEU A 171 -0.32 13.92 -6.17
C LEU A 171 -0.47 13.05 -7.42
N LEU A 172 -1.52 13.26 -8.22
CA LEU A 172 -1.77 12.46 -9.42
C LEU A 172 -0.68 12.68 -10.48
N THR A 173 -0.11 13.88 -10.55
CA THR A 173 1.05 14.16 -11.42
C THR A 173 2.26 13.33 -11.03
N ALA A 174 2.60 13.29 -9.74
CA ALA A 174 3.70 12.46 -9.23
C ALA A 174 3.41 10.96 -9.37
N LEU A 175 2.17 10.53 -9.11
CA LEU A 175 1.74 9.15 -9.24
C LEU A 175 1.89 8.63 -10.69
N ARG A 176 1.50 9.43 -11.69
CA ARG A 176 1.64 9.06 -13.11
C ARG A 176 3.10 8.84 -13.54
N GLN A 177 4.05 9.53 -12.89
CA GLN A 177 5.48 9.31 -13.14
C GLN A 177 5.98 7.97 -12.58
N ARG A 178 5.22 7.36 -11.67
CA ARG A 178 5.52 6.08 -11.02
C ARG A 178 4.49 4.99 -11.36
N ASP A 179 3.71 5.14 -12.44
CA ASP A 179 2.67 4.17 -12.81
C ASP A 179 3.28 2.88 -13.39
N ALA A 180 3.16 1.79 -12.65
CA ALA A 180 3.70 0.48 -13.07
C ALA A 180 2.95 -0.15 -14.25
N LEU A 181 1.72 0.30 -14.54
CA LEU A 181 0.83 -0.31 -15.52
C LEU A 181 0.84 0.42 -16.86
N LEU A 182 1.37 1.65 -16.92
CA LEU A 182 1.41 2.46 -18.14
C LEU A 182 2.13 1.71 -19.28
N GLY A 183 1.44 1.56 -20.41
CA GLY A 183 1.96 0.87 -21.60
C GLY A 183 2.13 -0.64 -21.43
N ARG A 184 1.64 -1.25 -20.34
CA ARG A 184 1.74 -2.69 -20.08
C ARG A 184 0.43 -3.41 -20.35
N ARG A 185 0.50 -4.65 -20.81
CA ARG A 185 -0.69 -5.51 -20.91
C ARG A 185 -1.20 -5.80 -19.51
N VAL A 186 -2.48 -5.56 -19.28
CA VAL A 186 -3.15 -5.79 -18.00
C VAL A 186 -4.38 -6.65 -18.17
N ARG A 187 -4.74 -7.38 -17.10
CA ARG A 187 -5.98 -8.15 -16.98
C ARG A 187 -6.72 -7.75 -15.71
N TRP A 188 -8.04 -7.71 -15.79
CA TRP A 188 -8.95 -7.54 -14.66
C TRP A 188 -10.12 -8.54 -14.80
N GLN A 189 -11.06 -8.53 -13.85
CA GLN A 189 -12.16 -9.51 -13.79
C GLN A 189 -12.96 -9.62 -15.10
N ASP A 190 -13.16 -8.49 -15.79
CA ASP A 190 -14.07 -8.40 -16.93
C ASP A 190 -13.34 -8.22 -18.28
N GLY A 191 -12.01 -8.37 -18.32
CA GLY A 191 -11.27 -8.24 -19.58
C GLY A 191 -9.76 -8.07 -19.48
N GLU A 192 -9.17 -7.77 -20.65
CA GLU A 192 -7.76 -7.44 -20.80
C GLU A 192 -7.55 -6.27 -21.76
N GLY A 193 -6.43 -5.57 -21.61
CA GLY A 193 -6.13 -4.36 -22.37
C GLY A 193 -4.72 -3.85 -22.12
N LEU A 194 -4.42 -2.63 -22.58
CA LEU A 194 -3.16 -1.94 -22.33
C LEU A 194 -3.38 -0.84 -21.27
N GLY A 195 -2.53 -0.76 -20.24
CA GLY A 195 -2.60 0.35 -19.29
C GLY A 195 -2.36 1.69 -20.00
N ALA A 196 -3.29 2.62 -19.85
CA ALA A 196 -3.31 3.93 -20.52
C ALA A 196 -3.13 5.09 -19.53
N GLY A 197 -2.64 4.80 -18.32
CA GLY A 197 -2.37 5.78 -17.28
C GLY A 197 -3.48 5.88 -16.24
N ILE A 198 -3.42 6.94 -15.45
CA ILE A 198 -4.36 7.22 -14.35
C ILE A 198 -5.03 8.57 -14.63
N ASP A 199 -6.35 8.64 -14.53
CA ASP A 199 -7.11 9.85 -14.81
C ASP A 199 -7.06 10.89 -13.67
N ALA A 200 -7.85 11.96 -13.77
CA ALA A 200 -7.90 13.04 -12.79
C ALA A 200 -8.62 12.67 -11.47
N ASP A 201 -9.25 11.51 -11.44
CA ASP A 201 -9.95 10.96 -10.28
C ASP A 201 -9.21 9.79 -9.62
N GLY A 202 -8.04 9.43 -10.15
CA GLY A 202 -7.23 8.32 -9.63
C GLY A 202 -7.67 6.95 -10.13
N ALA A 203 -8.59 6.90 -11.10
CA ALA A 203 -9.00 5.66 -11.73
C ALA A 203 -7.98 5.21 -12.79
N LEU A 204 -7.81 3.90 -12.92
CA LEU A 204 -6.94 3.33 -13.94
C LEU A 204 -7.63 3.38 -15.30
N LEU A 205 -6.95 3.95 -16.29
CA LEU A 205 -7.37 3.91 -17.68
C LEU A 205 -6.76 2.71 -18.37
N VAL A 206 -7.55 2.00 -19.17
CA VAL A 206 -7.08 0.91 -20.02
C VAL A 206 -7.58 1.09 -21.45
N ASP A 207 -6.71 0.87 -22.43
CA ASP A 207 -7.07 0.78 -23.84
C ASP A 207 -7.50 -0.66 -24.17
N VAL A 208 -8.73 -0.78 -24.67
CA VAL A 208 -9.30 -2.01 -25.20
C VAL A 208 -9.68 -1.77 -26.66
N ASN A 209 -8.83 -2.22 -27.58
CA ASN A 209 -9.03 -2.10 -29.03
C ASN A 209 -9.27 -0.65 -29.51
N GLY A 210 -8.48 0.29 -29.01
CA GLY A 210 -8.55 1.71 -29.34
C GLY A 210 -9.64 2.48 -28.58
N LYS A 211 -10.29 1.86 -27.59
CA LYS A 211 -11.26 2.51 -26.71
C LYS A 211 -10.74 2.55 -25.29
N THR A 212 -10.74 3.73 -24.68
CA THR A 212 -10.39 3.90 -23.27
C THR A 212 -11.55 3.47 -22.38
N LEU A 213 -11.28 2.57 -21.44
CA LEU A 213 -12.15 2.18 -20.34
C LEU A 213 -11.55 2.66 -19.01
N THR A 214 -12.40 3.09 -18.09
CA THR A 214 -12.01 3.54 -16.74
C THR A 214 -12.34 2.49 -15.69
N LEU A 215 -11.35 2.12 -14.87
CA LEU A 215 -11.49 1.19 -13.76
C LEU A 215 -11.33 1.96 -12.43
N ASN A 216 -12.43 2.08 -11.68
CA ASN A 216 -12.47 2.84 -10.42
C ASN A 216 -11.99 2.02 -9.21
N ALA A 217 -12.12 0.71 -9.28
CA ALA A 217 -11.71 -0.23 -8.26
C ALA A 217 -11.49 -1.60 -8.88
N GLY A 218 -10.90 -2.51 -8.12
CA GLY A 218 -10.73 -3.90 -8.53
C GLY A 218 -9.31 -4.40 -8.31
N GLU A 219 -9.06 -5.57 -8.88
CA GLU A 219 -7.74 -6.16 -8.98
C GLU A 219 -7.30 -6.14 -10.44
N VAL A 220 -6.05 -5.70 -10.64
CA VAL A 220 -5.41 -5.66 -11.95
C VAL A 220 -4.09 -6.40 -11.86
N THR A 221 -3.86 -7.33 -12.78
CA THR A 221 -2.64 -8.12 -12.89
C THR A 221 -1.94 -7.81 -14.20
N LEU A 222 -0.60 -7.85 -14.21
CA LEU A 222 0.14 -7.82 -15.47
C LEU A 222 -0.20 -9.07 -16.28
N GLY A 223 -0.54 -8.89 -17.55
CA GLY A 223 -0.72 -10.00 -18.48
C GLY A 223 0.63 -10.66 -18.76
N ALA A 224 0.63 -11.99 -18.92
CA ALA A 224 1.81 -12.71 -19.39
C ALA A 224 2.27 -12.11 -20.74
N HIS A 225 3.59 -11.99 -20.93
CA HIS A 225 4.15 -11.78 -22.25
C HIS A 225 3.76 -12.99 -23.12
N LEU A 226 3.15 -12.73 -24.28
CA LEU A 226 2.94 -13.75 -25.31
C LEU A 226 4.29 -14.19 -25.90
#